data_AF-A0A971VYW8-F1
#
_entry.id   AF-A0A971VYW8-F1
#
_cell.length_a   1.000
_cell.length_b   1.000
_cell.length_c   1.000
_cell.angle_alpha   90.00
_cell.angle_beta   90.00
_cell.angle_gamma   90.00
#
_symmetry.space_group_name_H-M   'P 1'
#
loop_
_entity.id
_entity.type
_entity.pdbx_description
1 polymer ?
#
loop_
_entity_poly.entity_id
_entity_poly.type
_entity_poly.pdbx_seq_one_letter_code
_entity_poly.pdbx_strand_id
1 'polypeptide(L)'
;MRYTEFRHEIERPRSSLFVVCFLSVFICAAALGTLRLYGLYLEHRISETASRIEVSRECNLEMSKKYSELLSPARIYSYARKELGMINAENIKTVKVNNSDIMLAKAVVYPLEEKTGFLDYLNPFVRKAHAKN
;
A
#
# COMPACT_ATOMS: atom_id res chain seq x y z
N MET A 1 -64.98 13.70 13.75
CA MET A 1 -64.53 13.98 12.37
C MET A 1 -64.54 15.49 12.14
N ARG A 2 -63.36 16.10 12.00
CA ARG A 2 -63.04 17.19 11.07
C ARG A 2 -61.55 17.50 11.27
N TYR A 3 -60.76 17.07 10.29
CA TYR A 3 -59.33 17.29 10.24
C TYR A 3 -59.05 18.78 10.16
N THR A 4 -58.17 19.26 11.04
CA THR A 4 -57.68 20.63 11.06
C THR A 4 -57.00 20.94 9.73
N GLU A 5 -57.44 22.04 9.14
CA GLU A 5 -57.02 22.54 7.85
C GLU A 5 -55.49 22.67 7.79
N PHE A 6 -54.88 21.91 6.89
CA PHE A 6 -53.58 22.21 6.32
C PHE A 6 -53.72 23.49 5.47
N ARG A 7 -53.89 24.64 6.12
CA ARG A 7 -53.64 25.94 5.49
C ARG A 7 -52.13 26.14 5.44
N HIS A 8 -51.50 25.37 4.56
CA HIS A 8 -50.16 25.69 4.08
C HIS A 8 -50.31 26.94 3.22
N GLU A 9 -49.97 28.10 3.79
CA GLU A 9 -49.89 29.36 3.08
C GLU A 9 -48.92 29.21 1.89
N ILE A 10 -49.47 29.29 0.68
CA ILE A 10 -48.76 29.14 -0.60
C ILE A 10 -48.13 30.47 -1.06
N GLU A 11 -47.99 31.48 -0.19
CA GLU A 11 -47.60 32.85 -0.60
C GLU A 11 -46.12 33.25 -0.34
N ARG A 12 -45.20 32.34 -0.03
CA ARG A 12 -43.74 32.64 0.06
C ARG A 12 -42.77 31.71 -0.70
N PRO A 13 -43.06 31.21 -1.92
CA PRO A 13 -42.15 30.28 -2.59
C PRO A 13 -40.82 30.95 -3.03
N ARG A 14 -40.83 32.23 -3.44
CA ARG A 14 -39.60 32.86 -3.97
C ARG A 14 -38.54 33.13 -2.91
N SER A 15 -38.93 33.63 -1.73
CA SER A 15 -37.98 33.96 -0.66
C SER A 15 -37.38 32.72 -0.01
N SER A 16 -38.18 31.66 0.19
CA SER A 16 -37.69 30.39 0.75
C SER A 16 -36.75 29.65 -0.21
N LEU A 17 -37.05 29.62 -1.52
CA LEU A 17 -36.17 29.03 -2.52
C LEU A 17 -34.82 29.75 -2.62
N PHE A 18 -34.81 31.08 -2.52
CA PHE A 18 -33.56 31.84 -2.46
C PHE A 18 -32.71 31.45 -1.24
N VAL A 19 -33.32 31.35 -0.06
CA VAL A 19 -32.62 30.93 1.16
C VAL A 19 -32.06 29.52 1.01
N VAL A 20 -32.84 28.58 0.45
CA VAL A 20 -32.39 27.19 0.21
C VAL A 20 -31.22 27.15 -0.79
N CYS A 21 -31.28 27.91 -1.89
CA CYS A 21 -30.19 28.01 -2.86
C CYS A 21 -28.90 28.59 -2.24
N PHE A 22 -29.02 29.64 -1.42
CA PHE A 22 -27.85 30.18 -0.71
C PHE A 22 -27.25 29.18 0.27
N LEU A 23 -28.10 28.45 1.01
CA LEU A 23 -27.68 27.39 1.92
C LEU A 23 -26.99 26.24 1.18
N SER A 24 -27.52 25.81 0.03
CA SER A 24 -26.92 24.74 -0.77
C SER A 24 -25.57 25.15 -1.32
N VAL A 25 -25.44 26.39 -1.84
CA VAL A 25 -24.15 26.91 -2.33
C VAL A 25 -23.14 27.02 -1.19
N PHE A 26 -23.58 27.47 -0.01
CA PHE A 26 -22.72 27.56 1.17
C PHE A 26 -22.22 26.20 1.64
N ILE A 27 -23.12 25.21 1.72
CA ILE A 27 -22.76 23.82 2.07
C ILE A 27 -21.81 23.22 1.03
N CYS A 28 -22.06 23.45 -0.26
CA CYS A 28 -21.16 23.01 -1.33
C CYS A 28 -19.78 23.66 -1.20
N ALA A 29 -19.71 24.97 -0.97
CA ALA A 29 -18.44 25.67 -0.78
C ALA A 29 -17.68 25.14 0.45
N ALA A 30 -18.38 24.92 1.56
CA ALA A 30 -17.81 24.31 2.75
C ALA A 30 -17.32 22.88 2.48
N ALA A 31 -18.11 22.07 1.79
CA ALA A 31 -17.75 20.70 1.42
C ALA A 31 -16.50 20.67 0.53
N LEU A 32 -16.41 21.54 -0.49
CA LEU A 32 -15.21 21.67 -1.31
C LEU A 32 -13.98 22.09 -0.49
N GLY A 33 -14.15 22.99 0.47
CA GLY A 33 -13.10 23.39 1.41
C GLY A 33 -12.60 22.22 2.26
N THR A 34 -13.52 21.46 2.86
CA THR A 34 -13.17 20.27 3.65
C THR A 34 -12.50 19.19 2.82
N LEU A 35 -12.95 18.96 1.58
CA LEU A 35 -12.34 18.00 0.67
C LEU A 35 -10.91 18.41 0.31
N ARG A 36 -10.65 19.71 0.14
CA ARG A 36 -9.31 20.22 -0.12
C ARG A 36 -8.39 20.05 1.09
N LEU A 37 -8.90 20.32 2.30
CA LEU A 37 -8.16 20.12 3.55
C LEU A 37 -7.86 18.63 3.79
N TYR A 38 -8.82 17.76 3.51
CA TYR A 38 -8.66 16.31 3.59
C TYR A 38 -7.65 15.82 2.56
N GLY A 39 -7.64 16.38 1.35
CA GLY A 39 -6.60 16.14 0.35
C GLY A 39 -5.20 16.46 0.86
N LEU A 40 -5.02 17.63 1.50
CA LEU A 40 -3.74 18.03 2.11
C LEU A 40 -3.34 17.09 3.26
N TYR A 41 -4.30 16.66 4.07
CA TYR A 41 -4.08 15.68 5.13
C TYR A 41 -3.64 14.32 4.58
N LEU A 42 -4.28 13.85 3.50
CA LEU A 42 -3.86 12.64 2.80
C LEU A 42 -2.47 12.77 2.22
N GLU A 43 -2.15 13.90 1.58
CA GLU A 43 -0.83 14.15 1.01
C GLU A 43 0.25 14.11 2.09
N HIS A 44 0.00 14.72 3.24
CA HIS A 44 0.88 14.62 4.40
C HIS A 44 1.05 13.17 4.88
N ARG A 45 -0.03 12.41 5.03
CA ARG A 45 0.04 11.00 5.46
C ARG A 45 0.74 10.10 4.45
N ILE A 46 0.50 10.32 3.15
CA ILE A 46 1.17 9.61 2.07
C ILE A 46 2.66 9.94 2.09
N SER A 47 3.02 11.21 2.28
CA SER A 47 4.42 11.65 2.40
C SER A 47 5.10 11.02 3.60
N GLU A 48 4.45 10.97 4.76
CA GLU A 48 4.99 10.32 5.95
C GLU A 48 5.19 8.80 5.72
N THR A 49 4.22 8.14 5.09
CA THR A 49 4.31 6.71 4.78
C THR A 49 5.42 6.44 3.76
N ALA A 50 5.52 7.26 2.71
CA ALA A 50 6.58 7.16 1.71
C ALA A 50 7.97 7.41 2.32
N SER A 51 8.08 8.38 3.23
CA SER A 51 9.32 8.64 3.97
C SER A 51 9.75 7.44 4.81
N ARG A 52 8.80 6.80 5.51
CA ARG A 52 9.07 5.56 6.27
C ARG A 52 9.53 4.41 5.36
N ILE A 53 8.95 4.29 4.16
CA ILE A 53 9.38 3.31 3.15
C ILE A 53 10.81 3.59 2.69
N GLU A 54 11.14 4.85 2.42
CA GLU A 54 12.48 5.23 1.94
C GLU A 54 13.54 4.95 3.00
N VAL A 55 13.31 5.32 4.27
CA VAL A 55 14.23 5.01 5.38
C VAL A 55 14.43 3.50 5.53
N SER A 56 13.36 2.71 5.40
CA SER A 56 13.47 1.25 5.44
C SER A 56 14.26 0.70 4.25
N ARG A 57 14.08 1.28 3.07
CA ARG A 57 14.82 0.91 1.85
C ARG A 57 16.31 1.20 1.99
N GLU A 58 16.67 2.36 2.53
CA GLU A 58 18.06 2.74 2.80
C GLU A 58 18.73 1.79 3.80
N CYS A 59 18.05 1.49 4.91
CA CYS A 59 18.56 0.55 5.91
C CYS A 59 18.78 -0.86 5.33
N ASN A 60 17.84 -1.36 4.52
CA ASN A 60 17.98 -2.64 3.83
C ASN A 60 19.15 -2.65 2.85
N LEU A 61 19.35 -1.55 2.10
CA LEU A 61 20.47 -1.43 1.17
C LEU A 61 21.81 -1.42 1.91
N GLU A 62 21.92 -0.65 2.99
CA GLU A 62 23.11 -0.63 3.84
C GLU A 62 23.43 -2.02 4.40
N MET A 63 22.41 -2.73 4.89
CA MET A 63 22.56 -4.08 5.41
C MET A 63 22.99 -5.07 4.33
N SER A 64 22.38 -5.01 3.15
CA SER A 64 22.77 -5.84 1.98
C SER A 64 24.23 -5.58 1.57
N LYS A 65 24.68 -4.31 1.60
CA LYS A 65 26.07 -3.94 1.34
C LYS A 65 27.01 -4.56 2.39
N LYS A 66 26.70 -4.43 3.68
CA LYS A 66 27.47 -5.05 4.77
C LYS A 66 27.55 -6.57 4.64
N TYR A 67 26.44 -7.23 4.32
CA TYR A 67 26.44 -8.68 4.07
C TYR A 67 27.33 -9.04 2.88
N SER A 68 27.25 -8.30 1.78
CA SER A 68 28.09 -8.52 0.60
C SER A 68 29.57 -8.33 0.90
N GLU A 69 29.92 -7.34 1.74
CA GLU A 69 31.30 -7.12 2.19
C GLU A 69 31.80 -8.27 3.09
N LEU A 70 30.94 -8.80 3.98
CA LEU A 70 31.25 -9.94 4.84
C LEU A 70 31.42 -11.23 4.05
N LEU A 71 30.56 -11.46 3.05
CA LEU A 71 30.62 -12.61 2.14
C LEU A 71 31.60 -12.43 0.98
N SER A 72 32.34 -11.33 0.93
CA SER A 72 33.30 -11.11 -0.14
C SER A 72 34.36 -12.23 -0.12
N PRO A 73 34.64 -12.89 -1.26
CA PRO A 73 35.57 -14.01 -1.31
C PRO A 73 36.92 -13.70 -0.67
N ALA A 74 37.46 -12.50 -0.91
CA ALA A 74 38.73 -12.04 -0.33
C ALA A 74 38.73 -12.02 1.21
N ARG A 75 37.60 -11.63 1.84
CA ARG A 75 37.45 -11.63 3.30
C ARG A 75 37.27 -13.04 3.85
N ILE A 76 36.53 -13.89 3.14
CA ILE A 76 36.38 -15.31 3.49
C ILE A 76 37.76 -15.99 3.49
N TYR A 77 38.58 -15.77 2.45
CA TYR A 77 39.93 -16.32 2.36
C TYR A 77 40.86 -15.79 3.46
N SER A 78 40.83 -14.48 3.74
CA SER A 78 41.70 -13.89 4.76
C SER A 78 41.32 -14.34 6.17
N TYR A 79 40.02 -14.44 6.48
CA TYR A 79 39.53 -14.99 7.75
C TYR A 79 39.89 -16.47 7.89
N ALA A 80 39.61 -17.30 6.87
CA ALA A 80 39.93 -18.72 6.90
C ALA A 80 41.43 -18.98 7.08
N ARG A 81 42.29 -18.19 6.42
CA ARG A 81 43.73 -18.31 6.58
C ARG A 81 44.21 -17.86 7.97
N LYS A 82 43.68 -16.75 8.48
CA LYS A 82 44.16 -16.11 9.71
C LYS A 82 43.62 -16.76 10.99
N GLU A 83 42.31 -16.98 11.05
CA GLU A 83 41.61 -17.43 12.26
C GLU A 83 41.45 -18.96 12.29
N LEU A 84 41.27 -19.60 11.13
CA LEU A 84 41.11 -21.06 11.03
C LEU A 84 42.40 -21.79 10.65
N GLY A 85 43.49 -21.06 10.39
CA GLY A 85 44.79 -21.63 9.98
C GLY A 85 44.73 -22.40 8.66
N MET A 86 43.72 -22.15 7.81
CA MET A 86 43.55 -22.86 6.55
C MET A 86 44.67 -22.50 5.57
N ILE A 87 45.35 -23.51 5.06
CA ILE A 87 46.35 -23.43 4.01
C ILE A 87 45.69 -23.64 2.65
N ASN A 88 46.17 -22.93 1.62
CA ASN A 88 45.66 -23.10 0.26
C ASN A 88 45.90 -24.54 -0.20
N ALA A 89 44.81 -25.28 -0.41
CA ALA A 89 44.89 -26.62 -0.95
C ALA A 89 45.31 -26.55 -2.42
N GLU A 90 46.35 -27.32 -2.79
CA GLU A 90 46.88 -27.39 -4.16
C GLU A 90 45.91 -28.05 -5.16
N ASN A 91 44.88 -28.74 -4.64
CA ASN A 91 43.89 -29.47 -5.43
C ASN A 91 42.46 -29.18 -4.93
N ILE A 92 41.88 -28.07 -5.38
CA ILE A 92 40.51 -27.68 -5.04
C ILE A 92 39.53 -28.46 -5.92
N LYS A 93 38.93 -29.53 -5.39
CA LYS A 93 37.80 -30.20 -6.04
C LYS A 93 36.51 -29.41 -5.81
N THR A 94 36.02 -28.75 -6.85
CA THR A 94 34.72 -28.06 -6.83
C THR A 94 33.60 -29.10 -6.96
N VAL A 95 33.02 -29.49 -5.83
CA VAL A 95 31.82 -30.33 -5.82
C VAL A 95 30.62 -29.41 -6.05
N LYS A 96 30.08 -29.43 -7.28
CA LYS A 96 28.77 -28.82 -7.55
C LYS A 96 27.72 -29.64 -6.82
N VAL A 97 27.32 -29.19 -5.65
CA VAL A 97 26.08 -29.64 -5.02
C VAL A 97 24.97 -29.11 -5.91
N ASN A 98 24.22 -29.99 -6.58
CA ASN A 98 23.01 -29.61 -7.28
C ASN A 98 22.12 -28.91 -6.24
N ASN A 99 21.96 -27.60 -6.36
CA ASN A 99 20.91 -26.87 -5.67
C ASN A 99 19.61 -27.46 -6.19
N SER A 100 19.07 -28.45 -5.48
CA SER A 100 17.70 -28.90 -5.67
C SER A 100 16.83 -27.65 -5.61
N ASP A 101 15.99 -27.48 -6.63
CA ASP A 101 15.05 -26.37 -6.73
C ASP A 101 14.38 -26.15 -5.37
N ILE A 102 14.66 -25.00 -4.77
CA ILE A 102 14.02 -24.62 -3.52
C ILE A 102 12.55 -24.40 -3.90
N MET A 103 11.69 -25.35 -3.52
CA MET A 103 10.26 -25.18 -3.67
C MET A 103 9.85 -23.96 -2.85
N LEU A 104 9.68 -22.83 -3.51
CA LEU A 104 9.02 -21.68 -2.92
C LEU A 104 7.64 -22.17 -2.49
N ALA A 105 7.31 -21.96 -1.21
CA ALA A 105 5.95 -22.15 -0.73
C ALA A 105 5.06 -21.18 -1.52
N LYS A 106 4.46 -21.67 -2.60
CA LYS A 106 3.30 -21.03 -3.20
C LYS A 106 2.24 -21.13 -2.12
N ALA A 107 1.98 -20.02 -1.43
CA ALA A 107 0.87 -19.95 -0.51
C ALA A 107 -0.34 -20.48 -1.26
N VAL A 108 -0.81 -21.67 -0.86
CA VAL A 108 -2.09 -22.19 -1.32
C VAL A 108 -3.10 -21.23 -0.71
N VAL A 109 -3.42 -20.19 -1.47
CA VAL A 109 -4.61 -19.40 -1.21
C VAL A 109 -5.74 -20.36 -1.48
N TYR A 110 -6.22 -20.99 -0.42
CA TYR A 110 -7.49 -21.69 -0.44
C TYR A 110 -8.51 -20.70 -1.01
N PRO A 111 -9.30 -21.06 -2.03
CA PRO A 111 -10.40 -20.22 -2.44
C PRO A 111 -11.35 -20.19 -1.26
N LEU A 112 -11.33 -19.10 -0.50
CA LEU A 112 -12.38 -18.81 0.44
C LEU A 112 -13.60 -18.55 -0.44
N GLU A 113 -14.61 -19.41 -0.35
CA GLU A 113 -15.94 -19.16 -0.91
C GLU A 113 -16.53 -17.94 -0.19
N GLU A 114 -16.04 -16.75 -0.52
CA GLU A 114 -16.68 -15.50 -0.11
C GLU A 114 -17.83 -15.27 -1.06
N LYS A 115 -19.03 -15.53 -0.54
CA LYS A 115 -20.32 -15.16 -1.11
C LYS A 115 -20.19 -13.81 -1.79
N THR A 116 -20.41 -13.80 -3.11
CA THR A 116 -20.37 -12.63 -3.97
C THR A 116 -21.39 -11.60 -3.49
N GLY A 117 -20.95 -10.72 -2.60
CA GLY A 117 -21.70 -9.57 -2.14
C GLY A 117 -21.71 -8.49 -3.22
N PHE A 118 -22.84 -7.80 -3.33
CA PHE A 118 -23.09 -6.64 -4.20
C PHE A 118 -21.96 -5.58 -4.23
N LEU A 119 -21.15 -5.53 -3.17
CA LEU A 119 -20.03 -4.60 -3.00
C LEU A 119 -18.87 -4.83 -4.00
N ASP A 120 -18.75 -6.02 -4.59
CA ASP A 120 -17.66 -6.34 -5.51
C ASP A 120 -17.81 -5.67 -6.90
N TYR A 121 -19.03 -5.23 -7.24
CA TYR A 121 -19.30 -4.43 -8.45
C TYR A 121 -18.84 -2.96 -8.33
N LEU A 122 -18.57 -2.48 -7.11
CA LEU A 122 -18.19 -1.09 -6.85
C LEU A 122 -16.68 -0.87 -6.89
N ASN A 123 -15.86 -1.92 -7.08
CA ASN A 123 -14.40 -1.80 -7.04
C ASN A 123 -13.76 -1.89 -8.44
N PRO A 124 -13.53 -0.76 -9.14
CA PRO A 124 -13.01 -0.74 -10.52
C PRO A 124 -11.53 -1.14 -10.64
N PHE A 125 -10.84 -1.41 -9.53
CA PHE A 125 -9.40 -1.69 -9.51
C PHE A 125 -9.05 -3.19 -9.43
N VAL A 126 -9.99 -4.06 -9.06
CA VAL A 126 -9.72 -5.51 -8.89
C VAL A 126 -9.42 -6.20 -10.23
N ARG A 127 -10.04 -5.74 -11.32
CA ARG A 127 -9.95 -6.43 -12.63
C ARG A 127 -8.72 -6.07 -13.49
N LYS A 128 -7.91 -5.07 -13.10
CA LYS A 128 -6.81 -4.58 -13.96
C LYS A 128 -5.45 -5.24 -13.71
N ALA A 129 -5.32 -6.12 -12.71
CA ALA A 129 -4.02 -6.65 -12.29
C ALA A 129 -3.70 -8.09 -12.75
N HIS A 130 -4.44 -8.65 -13.71
CA HIS A 130 -4.04 -9.92 -14.33
C HIS A 130 -3.15 -9.66 -15.55
N ALA A 131 -1.85 -9.52 -15.32
CA ALA A 131 -0.85 -9.66 -16.36
C ALA A 131 -0.76 -11.15 -16.75
N LYS A 132 -1.00 -11.44 -18.02
CA LYS A 132 -0.93 -12.76 -18.64
C LYS A 132 0.55 -13.17 -18.76
N ASN A 133 0.93 -14.27 -18.12
CA ASN A 133 2.18 -15.00 -18.41
C ASN A 133 2.07 -15.73 -19.74
#